data_AF-A0A7M4A8Q0-F1
#
_entry.id   AF-A0A7M4A8Q0-F1
#
_cell.length_a   1.000
_cell.length_b   1.000
_cell.length_c   1.000
_cell.angle_alpha   90.00
_cell.angle_beta   90.00
_cell.angle_gamma   90.00
#
_symmetry.space_group_name_H-M   'P 1'
#
loop_
_entity.id
_entity.type
_entity.pdbx_description
1 polymer ?
#
loop_
_entity_poly.entity_id
_entity_poly.type
_entity_poly.pdbx_seq_one_letter_code
_entity_poly.pdbx_strand_id
1 'polypeptide(L)' 'MPAVDVAVIGSGIAGLFLAHRCAQKGLNVALITKKNISMSNTNWAQGGIAGVLDTEDKDAIEAHVKDTL' A
#
# COMPACT_ATOMS: atom_id res chain seq x y z
N MET A 1 10.11 -24.21 -6.89
CA MET A 1 9.78 -23.07 -6.01
C MET A 1 8.79 -23.57 -4.97
N PRO A 2 8.88 -23.16 -3.69
CA PRO A 2 7.81 -23.44 -2.74
C PRO A 2 6.48 -22.94 -3.31
N ALA A 3 5.37 -23.56 -2.89
CA ALA A 3 4.03 -23.12 -3.28
C ALA A 3 3.85 -21.63 -2.91
N VAL A 4 3.25 -20.87 -3.82
CA VAL A 4 2.98 -19.44 -3.63
C VAL A 4 1.51 -19.30 -3.29
N ASP A 5 1.22 -18.67 -2.16
CA ASP A 5 -0.15 -18.41 -1.70
C ASP A 5 -0.71 -17.13 -2.33
N VAL A 6 0.15 -16.11 -2.54
CA VAL A 6 -0.23 -14.80 -3.09
C VAL A 6 0.79 -14.31 -4.11
N ALA A 7 0.33 -13.93 -5.29
CA ALA A 7 1.13 -13.20 -6.27
C ALA A 7 0.76 -11.71 -6.25
N VAL A 8 1.74 -10.85 -5.98
CA VAL A 8 1.59 -9.38 -6.03
C VAL A 8 2.35 -8.85 -7.24
N ILE A 9 1.62 -8.22 -8.17
CA ILE A 9 2.19 -7.69 -9.41
C ILE A 9 2.32 -6.17 -9.28
N GLY A 10 3.56 -5.71 -9.08
CA GLY A 10 3.93 -4.31 -8.91
C GLY A 10 4.63 -4.05 -7.57
N SER A 11 5.80 -3.40 -7.62
CA SER A 11 6.59 -3.01 -6.43
C SER A 11 6.40 -1.55 -6.02
N GLY A 12 5.25 -0.94 -6.36
CA GLY A 12 4.85 0.35 -5.77
C GLY A 12 4.47 0.19 -4.30
N ILE A 13 4.20 1.31 -3.60
CA ILE A 13 3.90 1.27 -2.15
C ILE A 13 2.74 0.35 -1.80
N ALA A 14 1.68 0.31 -2.62
CA ALA A 14 0.52 -0.55 -2.39
C ALA A 14 0.89 -2.04 -2.47
N GLY A 15 1.66 -2.43 -3.49
CA GLY A 15 2.11 -3.81 -3.66
C GLY A 15 3.06 -4.26 -2.56
N LEU A 16 4.03 -3.41 -2.19
CA LEU A 16 4.94 -3.68 -1.09
C LEU A 16 4.21 -3.78 0.26
N PHE A 17 3.27 -2.88 0.52
CA PHE A 17 2.45 -2.91 1.73
C PHE A 17 1.64 -4.20 1.82
N LEU A 18 0.96 -4.60 0.74
CA LEU A 18 0.20 -5.85 0.71
C LEU A 18 1.10 -7.06 0.89
N ALA A 19 2.22 -7.14 0.16
CA ALA A 19 3.16 -8.25 0.25
C ALA A 19 3.70 -8.40 1.69
N HIS A 20 4.03 -7.28 2.34
CA HIS A 20 4.47 -7.27 3.73
C HIS A 20 3.37 -7.77 4.70
N ARG A 21 2.12 -7.28 4.54
CA ARG A 21 0.99 -7.73 5.38
C ARG A 21 0.66 -9.21 5.19
N CYS A 22 0.76 -9.74 3.97
CA CYS A 22 0.57 -11.16 3.70
C CYS A 22 1.69 -12.02 4.31
N ALA A 23 2.95 -11.58 4.17
CA ALA A 23 4.09 -12.26 4.79
C ALA A 23 3.98 -12.28 6.33
N GLN A 24 3.53 -11.19 6.96
CA GLN A 24 3.25 -11.14 8.42
C GLN A 24 2.19 -12.16 8.86
N LYS A 25 1.29 -12.57 7.97
CA LYS A 25 0.29 -13.63 8.20
C LYS A 25 0.81 -15.03 7.90
N GLY A 26 2.10 -15.19 7.56
CA GLY A 26 2.73 -16.47 7.26
C GLY A 26 2.51 -17.00 5.84
N LEU A 27 2.00 -16.16 4.91
CA LEU A 27 1.79 -16.55 3.53
C LEU A 27 3.07 -16.44 2.71
N ASN A 28 3.27 -17.38 1.79
CA ASN A 28 4.33 -17.31 0.78
C ASN A 28 3.91 -16.35 -0.34
N VAL A 29 4.59 -15.21 -0.42
CA VAL A 29 4.26 -14.15 -1.39
C VAL A 29 5.29 -14.08 -2.50
N ALA A 30 4.83 -14.18 -3.76
CA ALA A 30 5.64 -13.83 -4.92
C ALA A 30 5.39 -12.36 -5.29
N LEU A 31 6.40 -11.51 -5.10
CA LEU A 31 6.37 -10.12 -5.56
C LEU A 31 7.04 -10.00 -6.93
N ILE A 32 6.28 -9.55 -7.92
CA ILE A 32 6.70 -9.46 -9.31
C ILE A 32 6.75 -7.98 -9.71
N THR A 33 7.86 -7.54 -10.29
CA THR A 33 8.00 -6.16 -10.78
C THR A 33 8.80 -6.13 -12.08
N LYS A 34 8.50 -5.14 -12.93
CA LYS A 34 9.10 -5.00 -14.26
C LYS A 34 10.55 -4.51 -14.25
N LYS A 35 11.02 -3.98 -13.11
CA LYS A 35 12.34 -3.37 -12.93
C LYS A 35 12.85 -3.65 -11.51
N ASN A 36 13.82 -2.89 -11.02
CA ASN A 36 14.25 -2.97 -9.62
C ASN A 36 13.06 -2.72 -8.67
N ILE A 37 13.04 -3.42 -7.54
CA ILE A 37 12.01 -3.31 -6.51
C ILE A 37 11.82 -1.87 -6.01
N SER A 38 12.90 -1.08 -5.95
CA SER A 38 12.86 0.33 -5.54
C SER A 38 12.43 1.29 -6.65
N MET A 39 12.21 0.81 -7.88
CA MET A 39 11.84 1.65 -9.02
C MET A 39 10.33 1.61 -9.27
N SER A 40 9.61 2.57 -8.69
CA SER A 40 8.16 2.76 -8.87
C SER A 40 7.79 4.25 -8.95
N ASN A 41 6.59 4.56 -9.46
CA ASN A 41 6.08 5.94 -9.48
C ASN A 41 5.88 6.52 -8.07
N THR A 42 5.65 5.68 -7.06
CA THR A 42 5.53 6.14 -5.66
C THR A 42 6.77 6.91 -5.21
N ASN A 43 7.98 6.49 -5.63
CA ASN A 43 9.23 7.15 -5.25
C ASN A 43 9.34 8.61 -5.74
N TRP A 44 8.49 9.02 -6.68
CA TRP A 44 8.48 10.36 -7.28
C TRP A 44 7.34 11.25 -6.76
N ALA A 45 6.49 10.75 -5.86
CA ALA A 45 5.41 11.54 -5.26
C ALA A 45 5.97 12.64 -4.34
N GLN A 46 5.35 13.82 -4.35
CA GLN A 46 5.84 15.01 -3.62
C GLN A 46 4.82 15.63 -2.66
N GLY A 47 3.53 15.64 -3.02
CA GLY A 47 2.50 16.39 -2.27
C GLY A 47 2.21 15.86 -0.86
N GLY A 48 2.47 14.57 -0.60
CA GLY A 48 2.20 13.92 0.69
C GLY A 48 0.99 13.00 0.67
N ILE A 49 0.57 12.58 1.86
CA ILE A 49 -0.61 11.73 2.10
C ILE A 49 -1.59 12.55 2.94
N ALA A 50 -2.78 12.82 2.39
CA ALA A 50 -3.84 13.45 3.15
C ALA A 50 -4.46 12.43 4.11
N GLY A 51 -4.64 12.83 5.38
CA GLY A 51 -5.27 11.98 6.39
C GLY A 51 -5.59 12.76 7.65
N VAL A 52 -6.73 12.44 8.26
CA VAL A 52 -7.12 12.96 9.57
C VAL A 52 -6.30 12.21 10.63
N LEU A 53 -5.49 12.95 11.40
CA LEU A 53 -4.58 12.36 12.38
C LEU A 53 -5.24 12.10 13.74
N ASP A 54 -6.25 12.90 14.11
CA ASP A 54 -7.09 12.63 15.28
C ASP A 54 -8.18 11.63 14.89
N THR A 55 -8.02 10.39 15.36
CA THR A 55 -8.95 9.31 15.01
C THR A 55 -10.29 9.42 15.73
N GLU A 56 -10.40 10.26 16.76
CA GLU A 56 -11.64 10.46 17.52
C GLU A 56 -12.47 11.65 16.98
N ASP A 57 -11.89 12.49 16.11
CA ASP A 57 -12.59 13.60 15.45
C ASP A 57 -13.44 13.10 14.28
N LYS A 58 -14.68 12.75 14.60
CA LYS A 58 -15.67 12.24 13.63
C LYS A 58 -16.08 13.28 12.59
N ASP A 59 -16.12 14.55 12.96
CA ASP A 59 -16.54 15.63 12.05
C ASP A 59 -15.46 15.85 10.97
N ALA A 60 -14.18 15.85 11.36
CA ALA A 60 -13.08 15.90 10.41
C ALA A 60 -13.01 14.66 9.51
N ILE A 61 -13.30 13.47 10.03
CA ILE A 61 -13.37 12.24 9.23
C ILE A 61 -14.49 12.34 8.19
N GLU A 62 -15.70 12.76 8.59
CA GLU A 62 -16.83 12.93 7.66
C GLU A 62 -16.53 13.99 6.60
N ALA A 63 -15.93 15.12 6.99
CA ALA A 63 -15.48 16.15 6.06
C ALA A 63 -14.48 15.58 5.03
N HIS A 64 -13.49 14.81 5.47
CA HIS A 64 -12.50 14.20 4.58
C HIS A 64 -13.12 13.21 3.58
N VAL A 65 -14.12 12.43 4.01
CA VAL A 65 -14.90 11.55 3.12
C VAL A 65 -15.67 12.37 2.08
N LYS A 66 -16.36 13.43 2.52
CA LYS A 66 -17.14 14.30 1.65
C LYS A 66 -16.29 15.09 0.65
N ASP A 67 -15.08 15.50 1.03
CA ASP A 67 -14.14 16.15 0.11
C ASP A 67 -13.62 15.18 -0.97
N THR A 68 -13.71 13.87 -0.72
CA THR A 68 -13.18 12.82 -1.60
C THR A 68 -14.24 12.24 -2.56
N LEU A 69 -15.49 12.07 -2.10
CA LEU A 69 -16.59 11.39 -2.82
C LEU A 69 -17.60 12.36 -3.42
#